data_AF-A0AAD4E5B2-F1
#
_entry.id   AF-A0AAD4E5B2-F1
#
_cell.length_a   1.000
_cell.length_b   1.000
_cell.length_c   1.000
_cell.angle_alpha   90.00
_cell.angle_beta   90.00
_cell.angle_gamma   90.00
#
_symmetry.space_group_name_H-M   'P 1'
#
loop_
_entity.id
_entity.type
_entity.pdbx_description
1 polymer ?
#
loop_
_entity_poly.entity_id
_entity_poly.type
_entity_poly.pdbx_seq_one_letter_code
_entity_poly.pdbx_strand_id
1 'polypeptide(L)'
;MATFWTYDYACSLHEEWTFLLRSRWTKVKCLYIIVRNIPFAIFITELYLYFIPNEDSKKCGMLINIYSSFSFISVVCSEFMFVLRTYALWNNNRFVLVATVCIAVAFVVIAAIDIVFATVATSHVTTSTILPGCYRTSRRIQLSMPFLLLFVFELGLISLTFVRAIQSWKTVNGPLYTVLVKHDILYYACGLFLAAINVIMQMLFSQYAYHSVFDDFQFYVLAILATRMHLHLWHLNQHYHILGSDALMLAPMTGMSTVD
;
A
#
# COMPACT_ATOMS: atom_id res chain seq x y z
N MET A 1 -16.41 1.63 4.52
CA MET A 1 -14.99 1.29 4.25
C MET A 1 -14.51 0.22 5.21
N ALA A 2 -14.66 0.47 6.51
CA ALA A 2 -14.34 -0.49 7.56
C ALA A 2 -14.96 -1.89 7.39
N THR A 3 -16.19 -2.02 6.88
CA THR A 3 -16.83 -3.33 6.67
C THR A 3 -16.13 -4.17 5.60
N PHE A 4 -15.80 -3.56 4.45
CA PHE A 4 -15.08 -4.24 3.37
C PHE A 4 -13.68 -4.65 3.83
N TRP A 5 -12.98 -3.73 4.49
CA TRP A 5 -11.64 -4.01 5.02
C TRP A 5 -11.66 -5.06 6.14
N THR A 6 -12.62 -5.01 7.06
CA THR A 6 -12.78 -6.02 8.13
C THR A 6 -13.16 -7.39 7.56
N TYR A 7 -13.96 -7.42 6.49
CA TYR A 7 -14.27 -8.66 5.78
C TYR A 7 -13.01 -9.26 5.14
N ASP A 8 -12.22 -8.45 4.42
CA ASP A 8 -10.94 -8.88 3.87
C ASP A 8 -9.97 -9.37 4.96
N TYR A 9 -9.93 -8.64 6.09
CA TYR A 9 -9.15 -9.01 7.27
C TYR A 9 -9.55 -10.39 7.79
N ALA A 10 -10.85 -10.61 8.02
CA ALA A 10 -11.40 -11.86 8.51
C ALA A 10 -11.09 -13.05 7.59
N CYS A 11 -11.20 -12.87 6.27
CA CYS A 11 -10.90 -13.91 5.30
C CYS A 11 -9.40 -14.23 5.21
N SER A 12 -8.51 -13.25 5.41
CA SER A 12 -7.04 -13.45 5.31
C SER A 12 -6.42 -14.01 6.58
N LEU A 13 -7.07 -13.85 7.73
CA LEU A 13 -6.49 -14.11 9.06
C LEU A 13 -5.89 -15.51 9.19
N HIS A 14 -6.53 -16.53 8.62
CA HIS A 14 -6.06 -17.91 8.74
C HIS A 14 -4.73 -18.15 8.00
N GLU A 15 -4.64 -17.67 6.76
CA GLU A 15 -3.43 -17.76 5.94
C GLU A 15 -2.28 -16.95 6.57
N GLU A 16 -2.61 -15.79 7.13
CA GLU A 16 -1.64 -14.90 7.76
C GLU A 16 -1.11 -15.40 9.08
N TRP A 17 -1.95 -16.04 9.89
CA TRP A 17 -1.50 -16.68 11.11
C TRP A 17 -0.43 -17.72 10.81
N THR A 18 -0.65 -18.50 9.74
CA THR A 18 0.30 -19.49 9.24
C THR A 18 1.59 -18.83 8.72
N PHE A 19 1.48 -17.71 8.00
CA PHE A 19 2.62 -16.89 7.58
C PHE A 19 3.41 -16.36 8.78
N LEU A 20 2.74 -15.75 9.76
CA LEU A 20 3.37 -15.15 10.94
C LEU A 20 4.07 -16.20 11.80
N LEU A 21 3.52 -17.40 11.92
CA LEU A 21 4.13 -18.50 12.65
C LEU A 21 5.34 -19.12 11.92
N ARG A 22 5.23 -19.32 10.60
CA ARG A 22 6.24 -20.09 9.83
C ARG A 22 7.34 -19.21 9.22
N SER A 23 7.09 -17.91 9.05
CA SER A 23 8.03 -16.98 8.42
C SER A 23 9.07 -16.44 9.41
N ARG A 24 10.34 -16.44 8.98
CA ARG A 24 11.47 -15.89 9.74
C ARG A 24 11.28 -14.38 9.98
N TRP A 25 11.66 -13.91 11.16
CA TRP A 25 11.61 -12.49 11.50
C TRP A 25 12.59 -11.70 10.63
N THR A 26 12.06 -10.94 9.68
CA THR A 26 12.81 -10.03 8.79
C THR A 26 12.22 -8.63 8.87
N LYS A 27 12.97 -7.62 8.40
CA LYS A 27 12.48 -6.23 8.32
C LYS A 27 11.16 -6.13 7.53
N VAL A 28 10.99 -6.98 6.52
CA VAL A 28 9.77 -7.07 5.70
C VAL A 28 8.56 -7.55 6.51
N LYS A 29 8.77 -8.49 7.44
CA LYS A 29 7.69 -8.96 8.34
C LYS A 29 7.21 -7.85 9.29
N CYS A 30 8.13 -7.06 9.83
CA CYS A 30 7.77 -5.91 10.68
C CYS A 30 6.97 -4.87 9.88
N LEU A 31 7.45 -4.53 8.68
CA LEU A 31 6.75 -3.62 7.77
C LEU A 31 5.35 -4.13 7.40
N TYR A 32 5.22 -5.43 7.11
CA TYR A 32 3.92 -6.06 6.84
C TYR A 32 2.95 -5.92 8.01
N ILE A 33 3.41 -6.18 9.24
CA ILE A 33 2.59 -6.01 10.46
C ILE A 33 2.16 -4.55 10.60
N ILE A 34 3.05 -3.60 10.35
CA ILE A 34 2.76 -2.17 10.42
C ILE A 34 1.68 -1.79 9.41
N VAL A 35 1.88 -2.09 8.12
CA VAL A 35 0.90 -1.79 7.05
C VAL A 35 -0.47 -2.37 7.37
N ARG A 36 -0.50 -3.57 7.95
CA ARG A 36 -1.76 -4.25 8.26
C ARG A 36 -2.49 -3.68 9.47
N ASN A 37 -1.78 -3.18 10.48
CA ASN A 37 -2.39 -2.68 11.72
C ASN A 37 -2.72 -1.18 11.67
N ILE A 38 -2.05 -0.37 10.83
CA ILE A 38 -2.34 1.07 10.73
C ILE A 38 -3.79 1.37 10.34
N PRO A 39 -4.45 0.66 9.39
CA PRO A 39 -5.85 0.92 9.06
C PRO A 39 -6.81 0.81 10.24
N PHE A 40 -6.53 -0.03 11.25
CA PHE A 40 -7.30 -0.04 12.50
C PHE A 40 -7.17 1.30 13.25
N ALA A 41 -5.96 1.85 13.35
CA ALA A 41 -5.71 3.12 14.03
C ALA A 41 -6.38 4.29 13.28
N ILE A 42 -6.36 4.26 11.94
CA ILE A 42 -7.08 5.22 11.09
C ILE A 42 -8.57 5.16 11.42
N PHE A 43 -9.17 3.97 11.39
CA PHE A 43 -10.59 3.79 11.66
C PHE A 43 -11.02 4.24 13.06
N ILE A 44 -10.23 3.93 14.10
CA ILE A 44 -10.50 4.38 15.47
C ILE A 44 -10.46 5.90 15.55
N THR A 45 -9.48 6.53 14.91
CA THR A 45 -9.33 8.00 14.91
C THR A 45 -10.45 8.66 14.11
N GLU A 46 -10.87 8.07 12.99
CA GLU A 46 -11.99 8.52 12.15
C GLU A 46 -13.33 8.45 12.90
N LEU A 47 -13.61 7.35 13.58
CA LEU A 47 -14.77 7.23 14.47
C LEU A 47 -14.74 8.30 15.55
N TYR A 48 -13.59 8.50 16.19
CA TYR A 48 -13.45 9.50 17.23
C TYR A 48 -13.70 10.93 16.69
N LEU A 49 -13.21 11.25 15.49
CA LEU A 49 -13.45 12.53 14.81
C LEU A 49 -14.94 12.77 14.49
N TYR A 50 -15.70 11.73 14.19
CA TYR A 50 -17.13 11.82 13.84
C TYR A 50 -18.03 11.91 15.08
N PHE A 51 -17.72 11.17 16.15
CA PHE A 51 -18.55 11.09 17.35
C PHE A 51 -18.24 12.13 18.42
N ILE A 52 -17.19 12.95 18.25
CA ILE A 52 -16.81 13.93 19.28
C ILE A 52 -17.81 15.10 19.35
N PRO A 53 -18.39 15.37 20.53
CA PRO A 53 -19.29 16.50 20.71
C PRO A 53 -18.49 17.80 20.80
N ASN A 54 -18.66 18.68 19.80
CA ASN A 54 -18.31 20.11 19.77
C ASN A 54 -17.20 20.58 20.75
N GLU A 55 -16.02 19.95 20.70
CA GLU A 55 -14.87 20.30 21.53
C GLU A 55 -14.11 21.52 20.98
N ASP A 56 -13.23 22.11 21.80
CA ASP A 56 -12.32 23.20 21.41
C ASP A 56 -11.65 22.98 20.05
N SER A 57 -11.66 24.02 19.21
CA SER A 57 -11.03 24.03 17.87
C SER A 57 -9.59 23.50 17.85
N LYS A 58 -8.84 23.67 18.96
CA LYS A 58 -7.47 23.17 19.13
C LYS A 58 -7.38 21.64 19.19
N LYS A 59 -8.29 20.96 19.91
CA LYS A 59 -8.30 19.49 20.02
C LYS A 59 -8.71 18.84 18.70
N CYS A 60 -9.69 19.44 18.04
CA CYS A 60 -10.14 19.09 16.70
C CYS A 60 -8.97 19.11 15.68
N GLY A 61 -8.17 20.18 15.68
CA GLY A 61 -6.97 20.28 14.84
C GLY A 61 -5.91 19.23 15.15
N MET A 62 -5.68 18.92 16.44
CA MET A 62 -4.75 17.86 16.85
C MET A 62 -5.21 16.48 16.34
N LEU A 63 -6.49 16.15 16.47
CA LEU A 63 -7.06 14.88 15.99
C LEU A 63 -6.96 14.73 14.47
N ILE A 64 -7.27 15.78 13.71
CA ILE A 64 -7.08 15.77 12.25
C ILE A 64 -5.62 15.54 11.88
N ASN A 65 -4.68 16.13 12.64
CA ASN A 65 -3.26 15.94 12.41
C ASN A 65 -2.80 14.51 12.73
N ILE A 66 -3.32 13.91 13.80
CA ILE A 66 -3.07 12.51 14.16
C ILE A 66 -3.58 11.58 13.06
N TYR A 67 -4.84 11.75 12.63
CA TYR A 67 -5.42 10.97 11.53
C TYR A 67 -4.59 11.10 10.25
N SER A 68 -4.23 12.34 9.87
CA SER A 68 -3.41 12.61 8.68
C SER A 68 -2.02 11.95 8.76
N SER A 69 -1.43 11.92 9.96
CA SER A 69 -0.15 11.26 10.21
C SER A 69 -0.26 9.74 10.04
N PHE A 70 -1.30 9.10 10.59
CA PHE A 70 -1.51 7.67 10.42
C PHE A 70 -1.77 7.29 8.95
N SER A 71 -2.60 8.06 8.25
CA SER A 71 -2.84 7.84 6.81
C SER A 71 -1.56 7.97 5.99
N PHE A 72 -0.73 8.98 6.29
CA PHE A 72 0.56 9.16 5.63
C PHE A 72 1.51 7.97 5.87
N ILE A 73 1.62 7.50 7.11
CA ILE A 73 2.45 6.33 7.44
C ILE A 73 1.93 5.09 6.71
N SER A 74 0.60 4.89 6.63
CA SER A 74 -0.01 3.77 5.90
C SER A 74 0.43 3.72 4.43
N VAL A 75 0.35 4.87 3.75
CA VAL A 75 0.75 4.99 2.34
C VAL A 75 2.24 4.73 2.19
N VAL A 76 3.09 5.39 2.97
CA VAL A 76 4.55 5.23 2.87
C VAL A 76 4.98 3.78 3.11
N CYS A 77 4.41 3.11 4.11
CA CYS A 77 4.73 1.71 4.38
C CYS A 77 4.23 0.76 3.28
N SER A 78 3.05 1.02 2.70
CA SER A 78 2.50 0.23 1.58
C SER A 78 3.35 0.40 0.32
N GLU A 79 3.71 1.64 -0.02
CA GLU A 79 4.61 1.95 -1.13
C GLU A 79 5.99 1.32 -0.96
N PHE A 80 6.52 1.32 0.25
CA PHE A 80 7.81 0.65 0.51
C PHE A 80 7.73 -0.86 0.25
N MET A 81 6.61 -1.52 0.54
CA MET A 81 6.42 -2.94 0.16
C MET A 81 6.42 -3.13 -1.35
N PHE A 82 5.76 -2.23 -2.09
CA PHE A 82 5.77 -2.26 -3.55
C PHE A 82 7.16 -2.04 -4.14
N VAL A 83 7.92 -1.07 -3.64
CA VAL A 83 9.30 -0.80 -4.05
C VAL A 83 10.21 -2.01 -3.81
N LEU A 84 10.12 -2.63 -2.64
CA LEU A 84 10.90 -3.83 -2.32
C LEU A 84 10.65 -4.97 -3.31
N ARG A 85 9.39 -5.10 -3.77
CA ARG A 85 8.99 -6.13 -4.73
C ARG A 85 9.53 -5.85 -6.13
N THR A 86 9.43 -4.60 -6.61
CA THR A 86 10.03 -4.18 -7.88
C THR A 86 11.56 -4.31 -7.85
N TYR A 87 12.19 -4.00 -6.73
CA TYR A 87 13.63 -4.16 -6.53
C TYR A 87 14.08 -5.64 -6.61
N ALA A 88 13.33 -6.54 -5.96
CA ALA A 88 13.59 -7.98 -6.04
C ALA A 88 13.42 -8.50 -7.48
N LEU A 89 12.40 -8.02 -8.21
CA LEU A 89 12.16 -8.38 -9.61
C LEU A 89 13.32 -7.97 -10.54
N TRP A 90 14.04 -6.91 -10.17
CA TRP A 90 15.21 -6.42 -10.89
C TRP A 90 16.53 -7.08 -10.51
N ASN A 91 16.48 -8.24 -9.85
CA ASN A 91 17.66 -8.98 -9.40
C ASN A 91 18.61 -8.12 -8.56
N ASN A 92 18.05 -7.30 -7.65
CA ASN A 92 18.79 -6.40 -6.78
C ASN A 92 19.66 -5.36 -7.51
N ASN A 93 19.24 -4.90 -8.69
CA ASN A 93 19.93 -3.83 -9.39
C ASN A 93 19.87 -2.52 -8.59
N ARG A 94 21.05 -2.05 -8.13
CA ARG A 94 21.17 -0.84 -7.31
C ARG A 94 20.67 0.42 -8.02
N PHE A 95 20.74 0.47 -9.35
CA PHE A 95 20.24 1.62 -10.11
C PHE A 95 18.73 1.82 -9.93
N VAL A 96 17.96 0.73 -10.02
CA VAL A 96 16.50 0.77 -9.85
C VAL A 96 16.13 1.14 -8.42
N LEU A 97 16.87 0.62 -7.43
CA LEU A 97 16.69 0.99 -6.04
C LEU A 97 16.92 2.48 -5.81
N VAL A 98 18.04 3.02 -6.30
CA VAL A 98 18.36 4.45 -6.15
C VAL A 98 17.28 5.29 -6.82
N ALA A 99 16.86 4.95 -8.05
CA ALA A 99 15.81 5.68 -8.74
C ALA A 99 14.48 5.67 -7.98
N THR A 100 14.00 4.49 -7.55
CA THR A 100 12.73 4.39 -6.79
C THR A 100 12.82 5.05 -5.41
N VAL A 101 13.95 4.92 -4.70
CA VAL A 101 14.15 5.58 -3.40
C VAL A 101 14.22 7.10 -3.56
N CYS A 102 14.91 7.62 -4.58
CA CYS A 102 14.94 9.06 -4.84
C CYS A 102 13.53 9.63 -5.09
N ILE A 103 12.71 8.94 -5.89
CA ILE A 103 11.34 9.38 -6.15
C ILE A 103 10.47 9.25 -4.88
N ALA A 104 10.64 8.17 -4.10
CA ALA A 104 9.92 7.99 -2.83
C ALA A 104 10.30 9.07 -1.80
N VAL A 105 11.58 9.47 -1.73
CA VAL A 105 12.03 10.55 -0.85
C VAL A 105 11.44 11.89 -1.31
N ALA A 106 11.45 12.17 -2.61
CA ALA A 106 10.80 13.37 -3.16
C ALA A 106 9.31 13.41 -2.80
N PHE A 107 8.62 12.27 -2.90
CA PHE A 107 7.23 12.11 -2.47
C PHE A 107 7.02 12.44 -1.00
N VAL A 108 7.81 11.83 -0.10
CA VAL A 108 7.71 12.06 1.34
C VAL A 108 7.95 13.53 1.69
N VAL A 109 8.94 14.16 1.05
CA VAL A 109 9.27 15.57 1.30
C VAL A 109 8.14 16.50 0.84
N ILE A 110 7.61 16.30 -0.37
CA ILE A 110 6.53 17.13 -0.91
C ILE A 110 5.26 16.97 -0.07
N ALA A 111 4.87 15.75 0.26
CA ALA A 111 3.72 15.48 1.11
C ALA A 111 3.86 16.09 2.51
N ALA A 112 5.05 16.02 3.12
CA ALA A 112 5.32 16.65 4.42
C ALA A 112 5.19 18.18 4.35
N ILE A 113 5.69 18.81 3.29
CA ILE A 113 5.56 20.25 3.07
C ILE A 113 4.08 20.64 2.93
N ASP A 114 3.28 19.87 2.18
CA ASP A 114 1.84 20.12 2.04
C ASP A 114 1.08 20.00 3.37
N ILE A 115 1.43 19.01 4.21
CA ILE A 115 0.83 18.86 5.55
C ILE A 115 1.18 20.06 6.44
N VAL A 116 2.45 20.48 6.45
CA VAL A 116 2.91 21.65 7.23
C VAL A 116 2.22 22.92 6.72
N PHE A 117 2.16 23.13 5.41
CA PHE A 117 1.49 24.29 4.84
C PHE A 117 0.00 24.31 5.18
N ALA A 118 -0.67 23.16 5.11
CA ALA A 118 -2.08 23.04 5.49
C ALA A 118 -2.31 23.37 6.98
N THR A 119 -1.38 23.02 7.88
CA THR A 119 -1.49 23.32 9.31
C THR A 119 -1.22 24.79 9.66
N VAL A 120 -0.34 25.47 8.91
CA VAL A 120 0.00 26.88 9.12
C VAL A 120 -0.99 27.83 8.45
N ALA A 121 -1.49 27.49 7.26
CA ALA A 121 -2.51 28.27 6.56
C ALA A 121 -3.89 28.03 7.20
N THR A 122 -4.16 28.73 8.32
CA THR A 122 -5.44 28.85 9.04
C THR A 122 -6.62 28.10 8.41
N SER A 123 -6.65 26.79 8.56
CA SER A 123 -7.84 26.02 8.17
C SER A 123 -8.91 26.33 9.20
N HIS A 124 -9.93 27.09 8.82
CA HIS A 124 -11.10 27.31 9.64
C HIS A 124 -11.74 25.95 9.92
N VAL A 125 -11.49 25.40 11.10
CA VAL A 125 -12.19 24.24 11.64
C VAL A 125 -13.52 24.77 12.14
N THR A 126 -14.54 24.72 11.30
CA THR A 126 -15.91 25.04 11.69
C THR A 126 -16.51 23.81 12.31
N THR A 127 -16.75 23.86 13.62
CA THR A 127 -17.66 22.92 14.27
C THR A 127 -19.08 23.36 13.96
N SER A 128 -19.80 22.59 13.16
CA SER A 128 -21.21 22.88 12.86
C SER A 128 -22.06 22.49 14.06
N THR A 129 -22.94 23.38 14.52
CA THR A 129 -23.92 23.11 15.59
C THR A 129 -24.98 22.08 15.21
N ILE A 130 -25.11 21.75 13.91
CA ILE A 130 -26.17 20.90 13.35
C ILE A 130 -25.70 19.46 13.12
N LEU A 131 -24.39 19.23 12.93
CA LEU A 131 -23.81 17.89 12.76
C LEU A 131 -22.56 17.77 13.65
N PRO A 132 -22.57 16.89 14.68
CA PRO A 132 -21.39 16.65 15.49
C PRO A 132 -20.27 16.08 14.61
N GLY A 133 -19.06 16.61 14.75
CA GLY A 133 -17.89 16.15 14.02
C GLY A 133 -16.87 17.23 13.71
N CYS A 134 -15.62 16.81 13.50
CA CYS A 134 -14.51 17.67 13.13
C CYS A 134 -14.26 17.60 11.62
N TYR A 135 -14.47 18.70 10.89
CA TYR A 135 -14.29 18.73 9.44
C TYR A 135 -13.35 19.87 9.02
N ARG A 136 -12.53 19.62 8.00
CA ARG A 136 -11.61 20.61 7.43
C ARG A 136 -12.28 21.28 6.23
N THR A 137 -12.83 22.49 6.42
CA THR A 137 -13.73 23.14 5.44
C THR A 137 -13.03 24.04 4.41
N SER A 138 -11.76 24.38 4.60
CA SER A 138 -11.03 25.25 3.66
C SER A 138 -9.71 24.63 3.21
N ARG A 139 -9.72 24.09 2.00
CA ARG A 139 -8.52 23.92 1.18
C ARG A 139 -8.81 24.66 -0.13
N ARG A 140 -8.62 26.00 -0.13
CA ARG A 140 -8.84 26.81 -1.34
C ARG A 140 -7.85 26.34 -2.41
N ILE A 141 -8.33 25.61 -3.41
CA ILE A 141 -7.69 25.41 -4.73
C ILE A 141 -6.30 24.74 -4.66
N GLN A 142 -5.95 24.07 -3.57
CA GLN A 142 -4.78 23.20 -3.56
C GLN A 142 -5.25 21.83 -4.01
N LEU A 143 -5.22 21.61 -5.34
CA LEU A 143 -5.05 20.26 -5.91
C LEU A 143 -4.13 19.51 -4.95
N SER A 144 -4.59 18.40 -4.37
CA SER A 144 -3.79 17.69 -3.39
C SER A 144 -2.62 17.04 -4.13
N MET A 145 -1.54 17.83 -4.29
CA MET A 145 -0.25 17.43 -4.84
C MET A 145 0.20 16.04 -4.38
N PRO A 146 -0.03 15.58 -3.13
CA PRO A 146 0.33 14.21 -2.74
C PRO A 146 -0.35 13.12 -3.58
N PHE A 147 -1.61 13.25 -3.97
CA PHE A 147 -2.28 12.18 -4.75
C PHE A 147 -1.83 12.14 -6.21
N LEU A 148 -1.56 13.31 -6.80
CA LEU A 148 -0.97 13.37 -8.14
C LEU A 148 0.43 12.74 -8.12
N LEU A 149 1.21 13.01 -7.08
CA LEU A 149 2.54 12.46 -6.94
C LEU A 149 2.52 10.94 -6.66
N LEU A 150 1.54 10.47 -5.88
CA LEU A 150 1.28 9.04 -5.66
C LEU A 150 0.96 8.35 -6.99
N PHE A 151 0.07 8.93 -7.80
CA PHE A 151 -0.27 8.42 -9.13
C PHE A 151 0.97 8.32 -10.04
N VAL A 152 1.82 9.36 -10.07
CA VAL A 152 3.07 9.33 -10.85
C VAL A 152 4.03 8.24 -10.33
N PHE A 153 4.09 8.04 -9.02
CA PHE A 153 4.93 7.01 -8.42
C PHE A 153 4.44 5.60 -8.76
N GLU A 154 3.14 5.32 -8.61
CA GLU A 154 2.53 4.05 -9.00
C GLU A 154 2.69 3.78 -10.51
N LEU A 155 2.56 4.82 -11.35
CA LEU A 155 2.88 4.73 -12.78
C LEU A 155 4.34 4.33 -13.03
N GLY A 156 5.27 4.87 -12.26
CA GLY A 156 6.68 4.50 -12.34
C GLY A 156 6.91 3.02 -11.99
N LEU A 157 6.30 2.56 -10.90
CA LEU A 157 6.41 1.17 -10.43
C LEU A 157 5.80 0.16 -11.41
N ILE A 158 4.61 0.45 -11.95
CA ILE A 158 3.97 -0.41 -12.95
C ILE A 158 4.76 -0.42 -14.25
N SER A 159 5.29 0.73 -14.70
CA SER A 159 6.09 0.82 -15.92
C SER A 159 7.38 0.01 -15.80
N LEU A 160 8.07 0.12 -14.66
CA LEU A 160 9.22 -0.73 -14.36
C LEU A 160 8.79 -2.20 -14.42
N THR A 161 7.81 -2.60 -13.62
CA THR A 161 7.35 -4.00 -13.57
C THR A 161 7.01 -4.55 -14.96
N PHE A 162 6.37 -3.75 -15.81
CA PHE A 162 6.01 -4.09 -17.18
C PHE A 162 7.23 -4.20 -18.11
N VAL A 163 8.18 -3.27 -18.05
CA VAL A 163 9.43 -3.36 -18.83
C VAL A 163 10.18 -4.64 -18.50
N ARG A 164 10.26 -5.01 -17.22
CA ARG A 164 10.90 -6.26 -16.80
C ARG A 164 10.13 -7.50 -17.25
N ALA A 165 8.81 -7.44 -17.20
CA ALA A 165 7.94 -8.50 -17.72
C ALA A 165 8.26 -8.79 -19.20
N ILE A 166 8.34 -7.74 -20.03
CA ILE A 166 8.64 -7.87 -21.46
C ILE A 166 10.07 -8.39 -21.68
N GLN A 167 11.05 -7.84 -20.96
CA GLN A 167 12.45 -8.27 -21.09
C GLN A 167 12.61 -9.75 -20.75
N SER A 168 12.00 -10.19 -19.66
CA SER A 168 12.16 -11.55 -19.16
C SER A 168 11.25 -12.56 -19.87
N TRP A 169 10.17 -12.12 -20.53
CA TRP A 169 9.30 -13.01 -21.31
C TRP A 169 10.06 -13.74 -22.43
N LYS A 170 11.11 -13.13 -22.99
CA LYS A 170 11.96 -13.78 -24.00
C LYS A 170 13.03 -14.71 -23.43
N THR A 171 13.43 -14.53 -22.17
CA THR A 171 14.62 -15.18 -21.59
C THR A 171 14.28 -16.26 -20.56
N VAL A 172 13.13 -16.16 -19.89
CA VAL A 172 12.74 -17.05 -18.79
C VAL A 172 11.40 -17.71 -19.12
N ASN A 173 11.44 -18.92 -19.68
CA ASN A 173 10.26 -19.75 -19.96
C ASN A 173 9.83 -20.57 -18.72
N GLY A 174 9.47 -19.87 -17.64
CA GLY A 174 8.96 -20.50 -16.41
C GLY A 174 7.50 -20.14 -16.18
N PRO A 175 6.56 -21.11 -16.06
CA PRO A 175 5.15 -20.81 -15.77
C PRO A 175 4.96 -20.02 -14.46
N LEU A 176 5.87 -20.23 -13.49
CA LEU A 176 5.90 -19.52 -12.22
C LEU A 176 6.13 -18.01 -12.39
N TYR A 177 7.08 -17.63 -13.27
CA TYR A 177 7.41 -16.23 -13.50
C TYR A 177 6.25 -15.47 -14.16
N THR A 178 5.60 -16.10 -15.14
CA THR A 178 4.46 -15.52 -15.85
C THR A 178 3.25 -15.32 -14.94
N VAL A 179 2.94 -16.29 -14.06
CA VAL A 179 1.85 -16.17 -13.08
C VAL A 179 2.16 -15.05 -12.10
N LEU A 180 3.39 -15.02 -11.56
CA LEU A 180 3.79 -14.01 -10.58
C LEU A 180 3.62 -12.59 -11.13
N VAL A 181 4.18 -12.32 -12.30
CA VAL A 181 4.14 -10.99 -12.94
C VAL A 181 2.71 -10.59 -13.31
N LYS A 182 1.89 -11.53 -13.81
CA LYS A 182 0.51 -11.24 -14.21
C LYS A 182 -0.35 -10.80 -13.02
N HIS A 183 -0.23 -11.48 -11.88
CA HIS A 183 -0.97 -11.10 -10.68
C HIS A 183 -0.48 -9.79 -10.10
N ASP A 184 0.82 -9.56 -10.09
CA ASP A 184 1.43 -8.32 -9.56
C ASP A 184 0.96 -7.08 -10.31
N ILE A 185 0.91 -7.15 -11.64
CA ILE A 185 0.45 -6.03 -12.48
C ILE A 185 -1.01 -5.68 -12.16
N LEU A 186 -1.86 -6.65 -11.82
CA LEU A 186 -3.25 -6.37 -11.44
C LEU A 186 -3.34 -5.60 -10.12
N TYR A 187 -2.52 -5.93 -9.12
CA TYR A 187 -2.48 -5.18 -7.86
C TYR A 187 -2.01 -3.74 -8.09
N TYR A 188 -0.93 -3.54 -8.86
CA TYR A 188 -0.45 -2.21 -9.23
C TYR A 188 -1.48 -1.40 -10.03
N ALA A 189 -2.14 -2.03 -11.00
CA ALA A 189 -3.16 -1.37 -11.81
C ALA A 189 -4.38 -0.96 -10.99
N CYS A 190 -4.75 -1.75 -9.97
CA CYS A 190 -5.85 -1.42 -9.06
C CYS A 190 -5.52 -0.19 -8.20
N GLY A 191 -4.32 -0.14 -7.60
CA GLY A 191 -3.86 1.03 -6.84
C GLY A 191 -3.82 2.29 -7.69
N LEU A 192 -3.20 2.18 -8.87
CA LEU A 192 -3.11 3.25 -9.87
C LEU A 192 -4.47 3.78 -10.31
N PHE A 193 -5.43 2.89 -10.55
CA PHE A 193 -6.79 3.26 -10.95
C PHE A 193 -7.49 4.06 -9.85
N LEU A 194 -7.33 3.66 -8.58
CA LEU A 194 -7.89 4.39 -7.46
C LEU A 194 -7.19 5.74 -7.26
N ALA A 195 -5.87 5.82 -7.46
CA ALA A 195 -5.15 7.10 -7.43
C ALA A 195 -5.64 8.03 -8.54
N ALA A 196 -5.89 7.51 -9.74
CA ALA A 196 -6.47 8.27 -10.84
C ALA A 196 -7.86 8.81 -10.50
N ILE A 197 -8.75 7.98 -9.93
CA ILE A 197 -10.06 8.41 -9.45
C ILE A 197 -9.92 9.53 -8.43
N ASN A 198 -9.02 9.39 -7.46
CA ASN A 198 -8.79 10.42 -6.44
C ASN A 198 -8.36 11.76 -7.04
N VAL A 199 -7.41 11.74 -7.98
CA VAL A 199 -6.97 12.95 -8.69
C VAL A 199 -8.12 13.58 -9.48
N ILE A 200 -8.88 12.78 -10.22
CA ILE A 200 -10.02 13.26 -11.03
C ILE A 200 -11.11 13.84 -10.13
N MET A 201 -11.45 13.16 -9.04
CA MET A 201 -12.45 13.64 -8.10
C MET A 201 -12.02 15.00 -7.58
N GLN A 202 -10.80 15.13 -7.06
CA GLN A 202 -10.32 16.40 -6.51
C GLN A 202 -10.29 17.53 -7.54
N MET A 203 -9.99 17.22 -8.81
CA MET A 203 -10.09 18.18 -9.91
C MET A 203 -11.52 18.65 -10.16
N LEU A 204 -12.50 17.74 -10.16
CA LEU A 204 -13.88 18.02 -10.56
C LEU A 204 -14.75 18.57 -9.42
N PHE A 205 -14.58 18.07 -8.20
CA PHE A 205 -15.49 18.35 -7.10
C PHE A 205 -14.85 19.12 -5.95
N SER A 206 -13.73 19.83 -6.14
CA SER A 206 -12.93 20.47 -5.08
C SER A 206 -13.72 21.28 -4.03
N GLN A 207 -14.96 21.67 -4.33
CA GLN A 207 -15.85 22.42 -3.45
C GLN A 207 -16.76 21.55 -2.54
N TYR A 208 -16.79 20.24 -2.74
CA TYR A 208 -17.67 19.32 -2.02
C TYR A 208 -16.90 18.42 -1.06
N ALA A 209 -17.53 18.07 0.07
CA ALA A 209 -16.97 17.19 1.10
C ALA A 209 -16.80 15.71 0.67
N TYR A 210 -17.13 15.35 -0.58
CA TYR A 210 -17.02 13.97 -1.07
C TYR A 210 -15.58 13.48 -1.29
N HIS A 211 -14.58 14.38 -1.35
CA HIS A 211 -13.18 13.98 -1.56
C HIS A 211 -12.61 13.11 -0.46
N SER A 212 -12.95 13.40 0.80
CA SER A 212 -12.39 12.67 1.93
C SER A 212 -12.72 11.17 1.87
N VAL A 213 -13.90 10.82 1.36
CA VAL A 213 -14.34 9.42 1.27
C VAL A 213 -13.45 8.63 0.29
N PHE A 214 -13.07 9.23 -0.84
CA PHE A 214 -12.21 8.57 -1.82
C PHE A 214 -10.75 8.51 -1.37
N ASP A 215 -10.28 9.53 -0.65
CA ASP A 215 -8.96 9.55 -0.02
C ASP A 215 -8.84 8.38 0.97
N ASP A 216 -9.84 8.19 1.84
CA ASP A 216 -9.91 7.06 2.76
C ASP A 216 -9.83 5.72 2.02
N PHE A 217 -10.65 5.55 0.98
CA PHE A 217 -10.62 4.34 0.15
C PHE A 217 -9.21 4.03 -0.39
N GLN A 218 -8.47 5.03 -0.84
CA GLN A 218 -7.09 4.84 -1.31
C GLN A 218 -6.24 4.21 -0.21
N PHE A 219 -6.29 4.74 1.01
CA PHE A 219 -5.45 4.29 2.12
C PHE A 219 -5.75 2.85 2.51
N TYR A 220 -7.03 2.49 2.62
CA TYR A 220 -7.46 1.13 2.97
C TYR A 220 -7.10 0.14 1.86
N VAL A 221 -7.39 0.48 0.60
CA VAL A 221 -7.17 -0.45 -0.52
C VAL A 221 -5.68 -0.61 -0.80
N LEU A 222 -4.87 0.45 -0.77
CA LEU A 222 -3.42 0.35 -0.99
C LEU A 222 -2.77 -0.59 0.04
N ALA A 223 -3.18 -0.51 1.31
CA ALA A 223 -2.73 -1.42 2.37
C ALA A 223 -3.19 -2.87 2.13
N ILE A 224 -4.44 -3.08 1.69
CA ILE A 224 -4.95 -4.42 1.31
C ILE A 224 -4.15 -4.99 0.14
N LEU A 225 -3.99 -4.22 -0.94
CA LEU A 225 -3.26 -4.65 -2.15
C LEU A 225 -1.83 -5.03 -1.78
N ALA A 226 -1.14 -4.20 -1.00
CA ALA A 226 0.24 -4.46 -0.59
C ALA A 226 0.35 -5.72 0.29
N THR A 227 -0.57 -5.92 1.24
CA THR A 227 -0.56 -7.11 2.13
C THR A 227 -0.94 -8.39 1.40
N ARG A 228 -1.99 -8.38 0.58
CA ARG A 228 -2.43 -9.53 -0.23
C ARG A 228 -1.37 -9.96 -1.23
N MET A 229 -0.74 -9.00 -1.90
CA MET A 229 0.35 -9.26 -2.83
C MET A 229 1.54 -9.94 -2.16
N HIS A 230 1.92 -9.49 -0.96
CA HIS A 230 3.00 -10.10 -0.18
C HIS A 230 2.65 -11.54 0.28
N LEU A 231 1.43 -11.73 0.78
CA LEU A 231 0.96 -13.04 1.24
C LEU A 231 0.91 -14.05 0.09
N HIS A 232 0.38 -13.66 -1.07
CA HIS A 232 0.34 -14.50 -2.27
C HIS A 232 1.73 -14.95 -2.73
N LEU A 233 2.71 -14.03 -2.73
CA LEU A 233 4.10 -14.36 -3.03
C LEU A 233 4.67 -15.39 -2.04
N TRP A 234 4.38 -15.26 -0.75
CA TRP A 234 4.83 -16.20 0.25
C TRP A 234 4.24 -17.60 0.04
N HIS A 235 2.94 -17.70 -0.29
CA HIS A 235 2.29 -18.97 -0.62
C HIS A 235 2.92 -19.64 -1.85
N LEU A 236 3.19 -18.88 -2.91
CA LEU A 236 3.85 -19.40 -4.11
C LEU A 236 5.25 -19.94 -3.81
N ASN A 237 6.02 -19.21 -2.99
CA ASN A 237 7.35 -19.66 -2.58
C ASN A 237 7.28 -20.96 -1.77
N GLN A 238 6.28 -21.09 -0.88
CA GLN A 238 6.12 -22.30 -0.08
C GLN A 238 5.65 -23.49 -0.92
N HIS A 239 4.73 -23.31 -1.85
CA HIS A 239 4.31 -24.35 -2.80
C HIS A 239 5.48 -24.82 -3.67
N TYR A 240 6.33 -23.90 -4.12
CA TYR A 240 7.51 -24.27 -4.91
C TYR A 240 8.54 -25.04 -4.09
N HIS A 241 8.76 -24.65 -2.82
CA HIS A 241 9.60 -25.44 -1.92
C HIS A 241 9.06 -26.85 -1.70
N ILE A 242 7.75 -27.02 -1.57
CA ILE A 242 7.12 -28.33 -1.40
C ILE A 242 7.25 -29.15 -2.69
N LEU A 243 6.85 -28.61 -3.85
CA LEU A 243 6.97 -29.31 -5.13
C LEU A 243 8.43 -29.64 -5.49
N GLY A 244 9.37 -28.74 -5.20
CA GLY A 244 10.80 -28.97 -5.40
C GLY A 244 11.34 -30.05 -4.46
N SER A 245 10.83 -30.11 -3.23
CA SER A 245 11.19 -31.18 -2.29
C SER A 245 10.58 -32.52 -2.68
N ASP A 246 9.34 -32.52 -3.21
CA ASP A 246 8.66 -33.72 -3.70
C ASP A 246 9.29 -34.23 -5.00
N ALA A 247 9.71 -33.34 -5.91
CA ALA A 247 10.47 -33.70 -7.10
C ALA A 247 11.87 -34.25 -6.76
N LEU A 248 12.47 -33.79 -5.66
CA LEU A 248 13.74 -34.33 -5.15
C LEU A 248 13.56 -35.66 -4.40
N MET A 249 12.38 -35.91 -3.82
CA MET A 249 12.00 -37.22 -3.25
C MET A 249 11.51 -38.24 -4.30
N LEU A 250 10.93 -37.77 -5.42
CA LEU A 250 10.49 -38.57 -6.55
C LEU A 250 11.58 -38.81 -7.60
N ALA A 251 12.74 -38.17 -7.48
CA ALA A 251 13.93 -38.58 -8.21
C ALA A 251 14.33 -39.98 -7.70
N PRO A 252 14.18 -41.05 -8.50
CA PRO A 252 14.56 -42.37 -8.05
C PRO A 252 16.05 -42.35 -7.72
N MET A 253 16.42 -42.92 -6.57
CA MET A 253 17.78 -43.36 -6.30
C MET A 253 18.12 -44.54 -7.25
N THR A 254 18.09 -44.31 -8.56
CA THR A 254 18.54 -45.25 -9.58
C THR A 254 19.85 -44.72 -10.14
N GLY A 255 20.95 -45.18 -9.56
CA GLY A 255 22.27 -44.85 -10.06
C GLY A 255 23.40 -45.10 -9.06
N MET A 256 23.32 -46.14 -8.23
CA MET A 256 24.52 -46.63 -7.54
C MET A 256 24.46 -48.16 -7.42
N SER A 257 24.62 -48.83 -8.56
CA SER A 257 25.04 -50.23 -8.62
C SER A 257 26.10 -50.39 -9.72
N THR A 258 27.35 -50.49 -9.28
CA THR A 258 28.43 -51.41 -9.73
C THR A 258 28.91 -51.41 -11.20
N VAL A 259 30.19 -51.82 -11.35
CA VAL A 259 31.00 -52.09 -12.57
C VAL A 259 31.93 -50.90 -12.86
N ASP A 260 33.25 -50.91 -12.63
CA ASP A 260 34.27 -51.90 -12.22
C ASP A 260 35.40 -51.17 -11.46
#